data_AF-G0J395-F1
#
_entry.id   AF-G0J395-F1
#
_cell.length_a   1.000
_cell.length_b   1.000
_cell.length_c   1.000
_cell.angle_alpha   90.00
_cell.angle_beta   90.00
_cell.angle_gamma   90.00
#
_symmetry.space_group_name_H-M   'P 1'
#
loop_
_entity.id
_entity.type
_entity.pdbx_description
1 polymer ?
#
loop_
_entity_poly.entity_id
_entity_poly.type
_entity_poly.pdbx_seq_one_letter_code
_entity_poly.pdbx_strand_id
1 'polypeptide(L)'
;MISYWKDLKQRKTYKMDPDTRDGVVHLFWVQVHMNDDGSFIHARGRDIINKKENAEKILKETALPYTEQGYIDSLKDYFAIDKKVREQFIKQYKL
;
A
#
# COMPACT_ATOMS: atom_id res chain seq x y z
N MET A 1 -4.00 15.94 -8.40
CA MET A 1 -2.67 15.41 -8.76
C MET A 1 -2.37 14.24 -7.84
N ILE A 2 -1.93 13.13 -8.42
CA ILE A 2 -1.53 11.93 -7.68
C ILE A 2 -0.26 12.24 -6.89
N SER A 3 -0.14 11.71 -5.67
CA SER A 3 1.08 11.79 -4.87
C SER A 3 1.37 10.48 -4.14
N TYR A 4 2.63 10.29 -3.77
CA TYR A 4 3.12 9.04 -3.19
C TYR A 4 3.78 9.33 -1.85
N TRP A 5 3.58 8.43 -0.89
CA TRP A 5 4.02 8.63 0.49
C TRP A 5 4.50 7.33 1.12
N LYS A 6 5.35 7.42 2.14
CA LYS A 6 5.84 6.27 2.91
C LYS A 6 5.74 6.55 4.40
N ASP A 7 4.95 5.75 5.10
CA ASP A 7 4.91 5.72 6.56
C ASP A 7 5.89 4.65 7.05
N LEU A 8 6.98 5.10 7.65
CA LEU A 8 8.05 4.24 8.15
C LEU A 8 7.64 3.48 9.42
N LYS A 9 6.71 4.03 10.21
CA LYS A 9 6.24 3.44 11.47
C LYS A 9 5.28 2.30 11.21
N GLN A 10 4.30 2.52 10.33
CA GLN A 10 3.37 1.47 9.89
C GLN A 10 3.96 0.61 8.76
N ARG A 11 5.11 0.99 8.19
CA ARG A 11 5.73 0.31 7.04
C ARG A 11 4.78 0.18 5.85
N LYS A 12 3.99 1.24 5.61
CA LYS A 12 3.01 1.34 4.52
C LYS A 12 3.54 2.28 3.44
N THR A 13 3.39 1.88 2.19
CA THR A 13 3.62 2.75 1.02
C THR A 13 2.27 3.12 0.42
N TYR A 14 2.03 4.41 0.21
CA TYR A 14 0.76 4.96 -0.21
C TYR A 14 0.80 5.58 -1.61
N LYS A 15 -0.33 5.50 -2.31
CA LYS A 15 -0.68 6.32 -3.47
C LYS A 15 -1.97 7.08 -3.12
N MET A 16 -1.89 8.40 -3.08
CA MET A 16 -3.04 9.28 -2.95
C MET A 16 -3.53 9.66 -4.35
N ASP A 17 -4.77 9.28 -4.66
CA ASP A 17 -5.43 9.55 -5.92
C ASP A 17 -6.68 10.40 -5.65
N PRO A 18 -6.64 11.73 -5.88
CA PRO A 18 -7.81 12.56 -5.71
C PRO A 18 -8.81 12.27 -6.84
N ASP A 19 -9.91 11.60 -6.53
CA ASP A 19 -11.00 11.40 -7.49
C ASP A 19 -11.70 12.74 -7.71
N THR A 20 -11.72 13.19 -8.95
CA THR A 20 -12.10 14.56 -9.31
C THR A 20 -13.61 14.77 -9.36
N ARG A 21 -14.41 13.70 -9.20
CA ARG A 21 -15.86 13.76 -9.42
C ARG A 21 -16.67 14.14 -8.18
N ASP A 22 -16.27 13.68 -6.99
CA ASP A 22 -17.09 13.82 -5.76
C ASP A 22 -16.33 14.45 -4.58
N GLY A 23 -15.14 15.01 -4.78
CA GLY A 23 -14.30 15.55 -3.69
C GLY A 23 -13.80 14.47 -2.72
N VAL A 24 -13.86 13.21 -3.14
CA VAL A 24 -13.37 12.04 -2.42
C VAL A 24 -11.94 11.74 -2.86
N VAL A 25 -11.09 11.40 -1.91
CA VAL A 25 -9.72 10.96 -2.18
C VAL A 25 -9.60 9.48 -1.86
N HIS A 26 -9.04 8.73 -2.81
CA HIS A 26 -8.65 7.35 -2.60
C HIS A 26 -7.22 7.29 -2.12
N LEU A 27 -7.01 6.68 -0.97
CA LEU A 27 -5.68 6.42 -0.43
C LEU A 27 -5.37 4.93 -0.54
N PHE A 28 -4.73 4.55 -1.64
CA PHE A 28 -4.27 3.18 -1.82
C PHE A 28 -3.02 2.93 -0.99
N TRP A 29 -2.91 1.75 -0.41
CA TRP A 29 -1.74 1.39 0.40
C TRP A 29 -1.33 -0.07 0.20
N VAL A 30 -0.03 -0.30 0.38
CA VAL A 30 0.61 -1.62 0.37
C VAL A 30 1.52 -1.73 1.58
N GLN A 31 1.51 -2.91 2.21
CA GLN A 31 2.30 -3.21 3.40
C GLN A 31 2.88 -4.63 3.25
N VAL A 32 4.21 -4.71 3.13
CA VAL A 32 4.94 -5.98 3.05
C VAL A 32 6.15 -5.87 3.96
N HIS A 33 6.16 -6.59 5.09
CA HIS A 33 7.32 -6.65 5.97
C HIS A 33 7.27 -7.83 6.94
N MET A 34 8.45 -8.21 7.44
CA MET A 34 8.62 -9.14 8.55
C MET A 34 8.92 -8.34 9.83
N ASN A 35 8.34 -8.75 10.95
CA ASN A 35 8.61 -8.22 12.28
C ASN A 35 9.76 -8.99 12.94
N ASP A 36 10.30 -8.44 14.02
CA ASP A 36 11.47 -9.00 14.71
C ASP A 36 11.15 -10.35 15.39
N ASP A 37 9.88 -10.61 15.69
CA ASP A 37 9.38 -11.88 16.22
C ASP A 37 9.16 -12.96 15.14
N GLY A 38 9.49 -12.65 13.88
CA GLY A 38 9.28 -13.53 12.73
C GLY A 38 7.86 -13.53 12.17
N SER A 39 6.93 -12.76 12.76
CA SER A 39 5.61 -12.56 12.15
C SER A 39 5.73 -11.75 10.85
N PHE A 40 4.79 -11.96 9.93
CA PHE A 40 4.85 -11.39 8.59
C PHE A 40 3.54 -10.72 8.20
N ILE A 41 3.63 -9.49 7.70
CA ILE A 41 2.50 -8.74 7.17
C ILE A 41 2.63 -8.66 5.65
N HIS A 42 1.57 -9.09 4.97
CA HIS A 42 1.38 -8.98 3.53
C HIS A 42 -0.05 -8.55 3.26
N ALA A 43 -0.23 -7.26 3.01
CA ALA A 43 -1.55 -6.66 2.87
C ALA A 43 -1.52 -5.49 1.89
N ARG A 44 -2.67 -5.25 1.26
CA ARG A 44 -2.94 -4.03 0.49
C ARG A 44 -4.38 -3.62 0.68
N GLY A 45 -4.66 -2.35 0.49
CA GLY A 45 -6.01 -1.83 0.66
C GLY A 45 -6.19 -0.44 0.07
N ARG A 46 -7.36 0.12 0.35
CA ARG A 46 -7.74 1.46 -0.08
C ARG A 46 -8.64 2.07 0.96
N ASP A 47 -8.21 3.22 1.47
CA ASP A 47 -9.03 4.05 2.34
C ASP A 47 -9.75 5.11 1.49
N ILE A 48 -10.93 5.51 1.92
CA ILE A 48 -11.76 6.52 1.26
C ILE A 48 -11.87 7.72 2.20
N ILE A 49 -11.34 8.86 1.78
CA ILE A 49 -11.26 10.06 2.62
C ILE A 49 -12.07 11.18 1.96
N ASN A 50 -12.97 11.78 2.73
CA ASN A 50 -13.70 12.96 2.30
C ASN A 50 -12.79 14.19 2.37
N LYS A 51 -12.75 14.95 1.27
CA LYS A 51 -11.95 16.17 1.08
C LYS A 51 -10.44 15.90 1.01
N LYS A 52 -9.80 16.53 0.03
CA LYS A 52 -8.38 16.35 -0.26
C LYS A 52 -7.48 16.86 0.86
N GLU A 53 -7.87 17.94 1.51
CA GLU A 53 -7.11 18.59 2.57
C GLU A 53 -6.94 17.67 3.78
N ASN A 54 -7.96 16.86 4.07
CA ASN A 54 -7.89 15.87 5.16
C ASN A 54 -6.90 14.76 4.85
N ALA A 55 -6.94 14.21 3.63
CA ALA A 55 -6.01 13.18 3.20
C ALA A 55 -4.56 13.70 3.22
N GLU A 56 -4.33 14.91 2.71
CA GLU A 56 -3.01 15.56 2.75
C GLU A 56 -2.54 15.83 4.17
N LYS A 57 -3.44 16.26 5.07
CA LYS A 57 -3.09 16.49 6.47
C LYS A 57 -2.64 15.19 7.15
N ILE A 58 -3.42 14.12 7.01
CA ILE A 58 -3.08 12.79 7.56
C ILE A 58 -1.71 12.36 7.06
N LEU A 59 -1.48 12.43 5.74
CA LEU A 59 -0.22 11.98 5.15
C LEU A 59 0.98 12.82 5.57
N LYS A 60 0.83 14.14 5.72
CA LYS A 60 1.90 15.01 6.23
C LYS A 60 2.24 14.73 7.70
N GLU A 61 1.27 14.27 8.49
CA GLU A 61 1.47 13.94 9.91
C GLU A 61 2.08 12.54 10.11
N THR A 62 1.76 11.57 9.24
CA THR A 62 2.15 10.16 9.45
C THR A 62 3.19 9.63 8.47
N ALA A 63 3.43 10.32 7.36
CA ALA A 63 4.24 9.80 6.27
C ALA A 63 5.16 10.87 5.67
N LEU A 64 6.13 10.41 4.88
CA LEU A 64 7.05 11.26 4.14
C LEU A 64 6.72 11.21 2.65
N PRO A 65 6.94 12.30 1.88
CA PRO A 65 6.86 12.26 0.43
C PRO A 65 7.72 11.14 -0.16
N TYR A 66 7.21 10.48 -1.19
CA TYR A 66 7.84 9.33 -1.81
C TYR A 66 7.68 9.34 -3.32
N THR A 67 8.20 8.31 -3.99
CA THR A 67 8.20 8.20 -5.45
C THR A 67 7.17 7.20 -5.94
N GLU A 68 6.67 7.43 -7.16
CA GLU A 68 5.85 6.46 -7.89
C GLU A 68 6.55 5.12 -8.02
N GLN A 69 7.84 5.15 -8.40
CA GLN A 69 8.64 3.96 -8.57
C GLN A 69 8.71 3.14 -7.28
N GLY A 70 8.90 3.78 -6.12
CA GLY A 70 8.92 3.09 -4.84
C GLY A 70 7.57 2.45 -4.46
N TYR A 71 6.45 3.07 -4.85
CA TYR A 71 5.12 2.47 -4.71
C TYR A 71 4.95 1.26 -5.64
N ILE A 72 5.37 1.38 -6.90
CA ILE A 72 5.34 0.28 -7.88
C ILE A 72 6.19 -0.90 -7.40
N ASP A 73 7.37 -0.64 -6.85
CA ASP A 73 8.25 -1.70 -6.36
C ASP A 73 7.65 -2.40 -5.13
N SER A 74 7.01 -1.64 -4.23
CA SER A 74 6.24 -2.23 -3.12
C SER A 74 5.11 -3.14 -3.62
N LEU A 75 4.43 -2.77 -4.72
CA LEU A 75 3.41 -3.62 -5.35
C LEU A 75 4.02 -4.88 -5.97
N LYS A 76 5.18 -4.78 -6.64
CA LYS A 76 5.87 -5.96 -7.20
C LYS A 76 6.24 -6.94 -6.11
N ASP A 77 6.76 -6.46 -4.98
CA ASP A 77 7.10 -7.31 -3.83
C ASP A 77 5.85 -8.05 -3.33
N TYR A 78 4.74 -7.32 -3.16
CA TYR A 78 3.45 -7.90 -2.79
C TYR A 78 3.02 -9.01 -3.76
N PHE A 79 3.01 -8.76 -5.06
CA PHE A 79 2.56 -9.74 -6.05
C PHE A 79 3.53 -10.92 -6.24
N ALA A 80 4.84 -10.70 -6.01
CA ALA A 80 5.82 -11.78 -6.05
C ALA A 80 5.58 -12.81 -4.94
N ILE A 81 5.18 -12.35 -3.75
CA ILE A 81 4.80 -13.23 -2.63
C ILE A 81 3.50 -13.96 -2.95
N ASP A 82 2.46 -13.26 -3.41
CA ASP A 82 1.18 -13.85 -3.82
C ASP A 82 1.37 -14.97 -4.84
N LYS A 83 2.21 -14.72 -5.85
CA LYS A 83 2.52 -15.71 -6.88
C LYS A 83 3.12 -16.98 -6.26
N LYS A 84 4.10 -16.83 -5.37
CA LYS A 84 4.76 -17.97 -4.70
C LYS A 84 3.77 -18.77 -3.84
N VAL A 85 2.93 -18.09 -3.06
CA VAL A 85 1.91 -18.74 -2.22
C VAL A 85 0.92 -19.50 -3.08
N ARG A 86 0.42 -18.88 -4.16
CA ARG A 86 -0.50 -19.53 -5.11
C ARG A 86 0.11 -20.76 -5.77
N GLU A 87 1.36 -20.67 -6.22
CA GLU A 87 2.07 -21.80 -6.84
C GLU A 87 2.28 -22.96 -5.85
N GLN A 88 2.61 -22.66 -4.60
CA GLN A 88 2.71 -23.67 -3.54
C GLN A 88 1.37 -24.34 -3.25
N PHE A 89 0.28 -23.56 -3.19
CA PHE A 89 -1.07 -24.07 -3.01
C PHE A 89 -1.46 -25.04 -4.14
N ILE A 90 -1.32 -24.63 -5.40
CA ILE A 90 -1.61 -25.48 -6.57
C ILE A 90 -0.81 -26.79 -6.50
N LYS A 91 0.49 -26.72 -6.20
CA LYS A 91 1.35 -27.90 -6.06
C LYS A 91 0.91 -28.83 -4.94
N GLN A 92 0.52 -28.28 -3.79
CA GLN A 92 0.10 -29.06 -2.62
C GLN A 92 -1.24 -29.76 -2.86
N TYR A 93 -2.19 -29.09 -3.50
CA TYR A 93 -3.55 -29.60 -3.71
C TYR A 93 -3.78 -30.27 -5.07
N LYS A 94 -2.73 -30.36 -5.92
CA LYS A 94 -2.76 -30.98 -7.27
C LYS A 94 -3.91 -30.45 -8.15
N LEU A 95 -4.10 -29.13 -8.11
CA LEU A 95 -5.06 -28.41 -8.95
C LEU A 95 -4.50 -28.12 -10.36
#